data_AF-Q2LT50-F1
#
_entry.id   AF-Q2LT50-F1
#
_cell.length_a   1.000
_cell.length_b   1.000
_cell.length_c   1.000
_cell.angle_alpha   90.00
_cell.angle_beta   90.00
_cell.angle_gamma   90.00
#
_symmetry.space_group_name_H-M   'P 1'
#
loop_
_entity.id
_entity.type
_entity.pdbx_description
1 polymer ?
#
loop_
_entity_poly.entity_id
_entity_poly.type
_entity_poly.pdbx_seq_one_letter_code
_entity_poly.pdbx_strand_id
1 'polypeptide(L)'
;MRRQTEHAIKLQDMYAKEDGRLKGKDRWEKFPLFWFHLFLSYKCTRRCVYCYAFNQVGDDNAMEMDEHIFSRLSEWIPEVWKVNNVKVNSIIFLGGNLC
;
A
#
# COMPACT_ATOMS: atom_id res chain seq x y z
N MET A 1 10.90 -4.65 28.75
CA MET A 1 10.81 -3.53 27.78
C MET A 1 11.50 -3.95 26.49
N ARG A 2 10.82 -3.90 25.34
CA ARG A 2 11.49 -4.10 24.04
C ARG A 2 12.48 -2.95 23.82
N ARG A 3 13.73 -3.27 23.48
CA ARG A 3 14.75 -2.29 23.10
C ARG A 3 14.31 -1.61 21.80
N GLN A 4 14.30 -0.27 21.75
CA GLN A 4 13.99 0.44 20.51
C GLN A 4 15.11 0.18 19.49
N THR A 5 14.73 -0.12 18.25
CA THR A 5 15.66 -0.25 17.13
C THR A 5 15.92 1.12 16.52
N GLU A 6 17.07 1.32 15.87
CA GLU A 6 17.37 2.56 15.14
C GLU A 6 16.28 2.90 14.11
N HIS A 7 15.72 1.87 13.47
CA HIS A 7 14.58 2.01 12.56
C HIS A 7 13.35 2.60 13.25
N ALA A 8 13.01 2.14 14.47
CA ALA A 8 11.88 2.66 15.23
C ALA A 8 12.09 4.13 15.63
N ILE A 9 13.31 4.51 15.99
CA ILE A 9 13.68 5.89 16.33
C ILE A 9 13.51 6.80 15.09
N LYS A 10 14.07 6.41 13.94
CA LYS A 10 13.91 7.17 12.68
C LYS A 10 12.44 7.36 12.27
N LEU A 11 11.63 6.32 12.39
CA LEU A 11 10.19 6.42 12.11
C LEU A 11 9.49 7.38 13.07
N GLN A 12 9.81 7.29 14.36
CA GLN A 12 9.24 8.18 15.37
C GLN A 12 9.60 9.65 15.07
N ASP A 13 10.85 9.93 14.73
CA ASP A 13 11.31 11.27 14.37
C ASP A 13 10.62 11.80 13.10
N MET A 14 10.48 10.96 12.08
CA MET A 14 9.74 11.31 10.85
C MET A 14 8.27 11.64 11.10
N TYR A 15 7.61 10.94 12.04
CA TYR A 15 6.22 11.23 12.41
C TYR A 15 6.09 12.43 13.34
N ALA A 16 7.07 12.70 14.19
CA ALA A 16 7.06 13.84 15.12
C ALA A 16 7.34 15.18 14.41
N LYS A 17 7.95 15.14 13.22
CA LYS A 17 8.24 16.34 12.44
C LYS A 17 6.96 17.01 11.92
N GLU A 18 6.74 18.24 12.35
CA GLU A 18 5.71 19.14 11.84
C GLU A 18 6.33 20.03 10.75
N ASP A 19 6.23 19.57 9.50
CA ASP A 19 6.87 20.16 8.32
C ASP A 19 5.87 20.61 7.24
N GLY A 20 4.60 20.79 7.63
CA GLY A 20 3.54 21.20 6.72
C GLY A 20 3.06 20.12 5.75
N ARG A 21 3.52 18.87 5.91
CA ARG A 21 3.00 17.73 5.12
C ARG A 21 1.53 17.46 5.40
N LEU A 22 0.80 17.13 4.34
CA LEU A 22 -0.61 16.76 4.38
C LEU A 22 -0.78 15.47 5.20
N LYS A 23 -1.61 15.53 6.25
CA LYS A 23 -1.85 14.45 7.22
C LYS A 23 -3.32 14.39 7.65
N GLY A 24 -3.74 13.24 8.17
CA GLY A 24 -5.07 13.10 8.78
C GLY A 24 -5.26 14.00 10.00
N LYS A 25 -6.50 14.36 10.32
CA LYS A 25 -6.81 15.16 11.52
C LYS A 25 -6.66 14.34 12.80
N ASP A 26 -6.23 15.00 13.88
CA ASP A 26 -6.21 14.44 15.23
C ASP A 26 -5.51 13.08 15.33
N ARG A 27 -6.24 12.03 15.73
CA ARG A 27 -5.73 10.66 15.86
C ARG A 27 -5.34 9.99 14.53
N TRP A 28 -5.64 10.61 13.40
CA TRP A 28 -5.39 10.06 12.06
C TRP A 28 -4.08 10.52 11.43
N GLU A 29 -3.26 11.32 12.13
CA GLU A 29 -1.99 11.83 11.59
C GLU A 29 -0.99 10.74 11.17
N LYS A 30 -1.12 9.55 11.76
CA LYS A 30 -0.27 8.37 11.47
C LYS A 30 -0.87 7.44 10.41
N PHE A 31 -2.05 7.76 9.90
CA PHE A 31 -2.72 6.97 8.88
C PHE A 31 -2.57 7.64 7.51
N PRO A 32 -2.40 6.84 6.43
CA PRO A 32 -2.41 7.37 5.08
C PRO A 32 -3.78 7.98 4.79
N LEU A 33 -3.79 9.24 4.31
CA LEU A 33 -5.00 9.90 3.82
C LEU A 33 -5.54 9.24 2.55
N PHE A 34 -4.64 8.72 1.74
CA PHE A 34 -4.93 7.93 0.56
C PHE A 34 -3.88 6.83 0.40
N TRP A 35 -4.32 5.68 -0.11
CA TRP A 35 -3.49 4.49 -0.32
C TRP A 35 -3.84 3.84 -1.64
N PHE A 36 -2.90 3.07 -2.19
CA PHE A 36 -3.08 2.33 -3.43
C PHE A 36 -3.12 0.83 -3.13
N HIS A 37 -4.18 0.16 -3.57
CA HIS A 37 -4.27 -1.29 -3.61
C HIS A 37 -3.97 -1.76 -5.03
N LEU A 38 -2.83 -2.43 -5.23
CA LEU A 38 -2.42 -2.92 -6.54
C LEU A 38 -2.66 -4.43 -6.61
N PHE A 39 -3.68 -4.85 -7.37
CA PHE A 39 -3.95 -6.26 -7.64
C PHE A 39 -3.00 -6.79 -8.71
N LEU A 40 -1.97 -7.52 -8.29
CA LEU A 40 -0.90 -8.00 -9.17
C LEU A 40 -1.31 -9.25 -9.97
N SER A 41 -2.12 -10.12 -9.39
CA SER A 41 -2.59 -11.34 -10.06
C SER A 41 -3.89 -11.80 -9.42
N TYR A 42 -4.79 -12.37 -10.21
CA TYR A 42 -5.94 -13.13 -9.69
C TYR A 42 -5.65 -14.64 -9.62
N LYS A 43 -4.50 -15.10 -10.12
CA LYS A 43 -4.08 -16.50 -9.96
C LYS A 43 -3.76 -16.79 -8.50
N CYS A 44 -4.49 -17.71 -7.90
CA CYS A 44 -4.25 -18.17 -6.53
C CYS A 44 -4.29 -19.69 -6.48
N THR A 45 -3.37 -20.29 -5.73
CA THR A 45 -3.37 -21.74 -5.48
C THR A 45 -4.38 -22.17 -4.40
N ARG A 46 -4.98 -21.20 -3.68
CA ARG A 46 -5.91 -21.45 -2.58
C ARG A 46 -7.27 -20.81 -2.84
N ARG A 47 -8.33 -21.57 -2.56
CA ARG A 47 -9.70 -21.09 -2.59
C ARG A 47 -10.21 -20.85 -1.17
N CYS A 48 -10.12 -19.60 -0.71
CA CYS A 48 -10.68 -19.20 0.57
C CYS A 48 -12.18 -18.91 0.40
N VAL A 49 -13.03 -19.48 1.28
CA VAL A 49 -14.50 -19.32 1.24
C VAL A 49 -14.93 -17.85 1.32
N TYR A 50 -14.10 -17.01 1.94
CA TYR A 50 -14.34 -15.58 2.14
C TYR A 50 -13.37 -14.69 1.34
N CYS A 51 -12.81 -15.19 0.23
CA CYS A 51 -11.91 -14.38 -0.59
C CYS A 51 -12.67 -13.26 -1.29
N TYR A 52 -12.43 -12.01 -0.86
CA TYR A 52 -13.00 -10.83 -1.51
C TYR A 52 -12.65 -10.76 -3.00
N ALA A 53 -11.40 -11.05 -3.38
CA ALA A 53 -10.94 -10.95 -4.76
C ALA A 53 -11.71 -11.91 -5.69
N PHE A 54 -11.75 -13.21 -5.37
CA PHE A 54 -12.46 -14.19 -6.19
C PHE A 54 -13.97 -13.97 -6.25
N ASN A 55 -14.58 -13.50 -5.15
CA ASN A 55 -16.00 -13.17 -5.14
C ASN A 55 -16.37 -12.02 -6.12
N GLN A 56 -15.38 -11.21 -6.54
CA GLN A 56 -15.60 -10.11 -7.49
C GLN A 56 -15.31 -10.52 -8.94
N VAL A 57 -14.24 -11.29 -9.18
CA VAL A 57 -13.75 -11.54 -10.55
C VAL A 57 -14.04 -12.93 -11.09
N GLY A 58 -14.52 -13.85 -10.26
CA GLY A 58 -14.75 -15.26 -10.63
C GLY A 58 -13.47 -16.11 -10.58
N ASP A 59 -13.64 -17.43 -10.51
CA ASP A 59 -12.53 -18.38 -10.35
C ASP A 59 -11.65 -18.50 -11.60
N ASP A 60 -12.23 -18.20 -12.76
CA ASP A 60 -11.63 -18.43 -14.08
C ASP A 60 -10.71 -17.26 -14.48
N ASN A 61 -10.69 -16.20 -13.68
CA ASN A 61 -9.95 -14.99 -13.98
C ASN A 61 -8.47 -15.17 -13.62
N ALA A 62 -7.67 -15.38 -14.65
CA ALA A 62 -6.22 -15.51 -14.56
C ALA A 62 -5.47 -14.21 -14.94
N MET A 63 -6.15 -13.05 -14.93
CA MET A 63 -5.52 -11.78 -15.26
C MET A 63 -4.40 -11.46 -14.28
N GLU A 64 -3.30 -10.95 -14.84
CA GLU A 64 -2.14 -10.46 -14.11
C GLU A 64 -1.86 -9.03 -14.54
N MET A 65 -1.29 -8.26 -13.61
CA MET A 65 -0.83 -6.91 -13.90
C MET A 65 0.35 -7.00 -14.86
N ASP A 66 0.20 -6.34 -16.01
CA ASP A 66 1.28 -6.17 -16.98
C ASP A 66 2.48 -5.44 -16.34
N GLU A 67 3.70 -5.91 -16.63
CA GLU A 67 4.93 -5.39 -16.03
C GLU A 67 5.16 -3.91 -16.36
N HIS A 68 4.83 -3.49 -17.59
CA HIS A 68 4.95 -2.09 -17.99
C HIS A 68 3.92 -1.22 -17.24
N ILE A 69 2.69 -1.71 -17.01
CA ILE A 69 1.72 -1.03 -16.15
C ILE A 69 2.25 -0.93 -14.71
N PHE A 70 2.78 -2.03 -14.15
CA PHE A 70 3.34 -2.04 -12.80
C PHE A 70 4.49 -1.04 -12.64
N SER A 71 5.42 -1.02 -13.61
CA SER A 71 6.54 -0.08 -13.64
C SER A 71 6.05 1.36 -13.66
N ARG A 72 5.11 1.68 -14.57
CA ARG A 72 4.54 3.02 -14.67
C ARG A 72 3.82 3.46 -13.39
N LEU A 73 3.07 2.56 -12.74
CA LEU A 73 2.41 2.86 -11.47
C LEU A 73 3.43 3.06 -10.34
N SER A 74 4.51 2.29 -10.32
CA SER A 74 5.59 2.40 -9.33
C SER A 74 6.34 3.72 -9.42
N GLU A 75 6.43 4.33 -10.60
CA GLU A 75 6.99 5.68 -10.79
C GLU A 75 5.97 6.77 -10.50
N TRP A 76 4.72 6.58 -10.93
CA TRP A 76 3.68 7.59 -10.82
C TRP A 76 3.19 7.81 -9.37
N ILE A 77 2.99 6.74 -8.59
CA ILE A 77 2.47 6.83 -7.21
C ILE A 77 3.38 7.70 -6.30
N PRO A 78 4.71 7.53 -6.29
CA PRO A 78 5.61 8.42 -5.55
C PRO A 78 5.50 9.89 -5.96
N GLU A 79 5.35 10.18 -7.25
CA GLU A 79 5.20 11.56 -7.73
C GLU A 79 3.87 12.17 -7.26
N VAL A 80 2.77 11.39 -7.21
CA VAL A 80 1.50 11.86 -6.61
C VAL A 80 1.73 12.28 -5.15
N TRP A 81 2.42 11.48 -4.35
CA TRP A 81 2.69 11.82 -2.95
C TRP A 81 3.57 13.04 -2.76
N LYS A 82 4.57 13.19 -3.64
CA LYS A 82 5.48 14.34 -3.64
C LYS A 82 4.76 15.63 -4.00
N VAL A 83 3.95 15.63 -5.07
CA VAL A 83 3.16 16.80 -5.50
C VAL A 83 2.15 17.22 -4.42
N ASN A 84 1.59 16.26 -3.68
CA ASN A 84 0.63 16.53 -2.61
C ASN A 84 1.27 16.70 -1.23
N ASN A 85 2.61 16.66 -1.14
CA ASN A 85 3.39 16.79 0.10
C ASN A 85 2.86 15.92 1.26
N VAL A 86 2.62 14.63 1.00
CA VAL A 86 1.91 13.74 1.95
C VAL A 86 2.82 13.19 3.05
N LYS A 87 2.33 13.15 4.29
CA LYS A 87 3.08 12.68 5.46
C LYS A 87 3.22 11.16 5.51
N VAL A 88 2.13 10.45 5.22
CA VAL A 88 2.03 8.98 5.36
C VAL A 88 1.50 8.38 4.08
N ASN A 89 2.29 7.47 3.51
CA ASN A 89 2.05 6.88 2.20
C ASN A 89 1.98 5.36 2.31
N SER A 90 1.09 4.72 1.57
CA SER A 90 0.95 3.26 1.58
C SER A 90 0.61 2.73 0.18
N ILE A 91 1.40 1.75 -0.26
CA ILE A 91 1.07 0.87 -1.38
C ILE A 91 0.87 -0.52 -0.78
N ILE A 92 -0.24 -1.14 -1.09
CA ILE A 92 -0.57 -2.49 -0.67
C ILE A 92 -0.64 -3.33 -1.93
N PHE A 93 0.28 -4.27 -2.06
CA PHE A 93 0.24 -5.26 -3.12
C PHE A 93 -0.73 -6.36 -2.72
N LEU A 94 -1.76 -6.54 -3.53
CA LEU A 94 -2.80 -7.55 -3.39
C LEU A 94 -2.74 -8.51 -4.56
N GLY A 95 -3.40 -9.64 -4.42
CA GLY A 95 -3.51 -10.64 -5.48
C GLY A 95 -3.64 -12.04 -4.90
N GLY A 96 -3.89 -13.01 -5.77
CA GLY A 96 -3.76 -14.41 -5.42
C GLY A 96 -2.31 -14.74 -5.08
N ASN A 97 -2.11 -15.55 -4.05
CA ASN A 97 -0.78 -16.08 -3.75
C ASN A 97 -0.44 -17.14 -4.80
N LEU A 98 0.53 -16.83 -5.66
CA LEU A 98 1.43 -17.86 -6.19
C LEU A 98 2.32 -18.27 -5.02
N CYS A 99 2.00 -19.41 -4.40
CA CYS A 99 3.02 -20.14 -3.64
C CYS A 99 4.01 -20.74 -4.64
#